data_AF-A0A120G5M1-F1
#
_entry.id   AF-A0A120G5M1-F1
#
_cell.length_a   1.000
_cell.length_b   1.000
_cell.length_c   1.000
_cell.angle_alpha   90.00
_cell.angle_beta   90.00
_cell.angle_gamma   90.00
#
_symmetry.space_group_name_H-M   'P 1'
#
loop_
_entity.id
_entity.type
_entity.pdbx_description
1 polymer ?
#
loop_
_entity_poly.entity_id
_entity_poly.type
_entity_poly.pdbx_seq_one_letter_code
_entity_poly.pdbx_strand_id
1 'polypeptide(L)'
;MHSPTTSSKTMKPRNILGFIAGLATFAFAYGCHAASGQSTSISNTQNSEVHNSSQGASQTELAREWGLTPQEWSRFQTVMEGPRGIYSPGLDPLTALGIEAKSEEERRRYAELQVRAERQRIDKELAYQRAYDQAFARLYPNEKVIQLSSNPASAPGSGALTAVKGTGRLAVFVQDSCNACIDRVKDLQNQKQSLNS
;
A
#
# COMPACT_ATOMS: atom_id res chain seq x y z
N MET A 1 51.95 -7.57 37.75
CA MET A 1 53.30 -7.07 37.45
C MET A 1 53.80 -7.74 36.17
N HIS A 2 54.08 -6.91 35.17
CA HIS A 2 54.95 -7.14 34.00
C HIS A 2 54.56 -8.19 32.93
N SER A 3 54.06 -7.69 31.80
CA SER A 3 54.35 -8.17 30.43
C SER A 3 55.82 -7.86 30.06
N PRO A 4 56.30 -8.05 28.80
CA PRO A 4 55.98 -9.00 27.71
C PRO A 4 57.27 -9.68 27.13
N THR A 5 57.15 -10.62 26.18
CA THR A 5 58.07 -10.70 25.03
C THR A 5 57.40 -11.34 23.82
N THR A 6 57.77 -10.81 22.67
CA THR A 6 57.26 -10.99 21.31
C THR A 6 58.00 -12.12 20.58
N SER A 7 57.34 -12.78 19.63
CA SER A 7 58.04 -13.38 18.49
C SER A 7 57.18 -13.31 17.23
N SER A 8 57.73 -12.61 16.25
CA SER A 8 57.19 -12.36 14.91
C SER A 8 57.33 -13.60 14.02
N LYS A 9 56.28 -13.95 13.27
CA LYS A 9 56.41 -14.71 12.03
C LYS A 9 55.51 -14.14 10.94
N THR A 10 56.08 -14.14 9.76
CA THR A 10 55.77 -13.45 8.52
C THR A 10 54.70 -14.15 7.67
N MET A 11 53.71 -13.36 7.24
CA MET A 11 53.07 -13.28 5.91
C MET A 11 52.68 -14.56 5.13
N LYS A 12 51.37 -14.70 4.86
CA LYS A 12 50.85 -14.75 3.46
C LYS A 12 49.32 -14.49 3.41
N PRO A 13 48.84 -13.61 2.51
CA PRO A 13 47.44 -13.24 2.41
C PRO A 13 46.64 -14.23 1.55
N ARG A 14 45.37 -14.47 1.93
CA ARG A 14 44.41 -15.26 1.16
C ARG A 14 43.58 -14.33 0.27
N ASN A 15 43.56 -14.68 -1.02
CA ASN A 15 43.04 -13.95 -2.16
C ASN A 15 41.64 -13.33 -1.97
N ILE A 16 41.57 -12.03 -2.27
CA ILE A 16 40.37 -11.33 -2.74
C ILE A 16 40.41 -11.45 -4.27
N LEU A 17 39.38 -12.06 -4.87
CA LEU A 17 39.16 -11.97 -6.31
C LEU A 17 37.87 -11.16 -6.52
N GLY A 18 38.06 -9.86 -6.75
CA GLY A 18 37.03 -8.98 -7.28
C GLY A 18 36.82 -9.31 -8.76
N PHE A 19 35.55 -9.30 -9.19
CA PHE A 19 35.23 -9.37 -10.61
C PHE A 19 34.98 -7.97 -11.17
N ILE A 20 35.71 -7.75 -12.25
CA ILE A 20 36.04 -6.52 -12.95
C ILE A 20 34.83 -5.93 -13.68
N ALA A 21 34.73 -4.60 -13.66
CA ALA A 21 33.88 -3.81 -14.54
C ALA A 21 34.32 -3.98 -16.01
N GLY A 22 33.39 -4.32 -16.89
CA GLY A 22 33.62 -4.41 -18.33
C GLY A 22 32.40 -3.97 -19.12
N LEU A 23 32.38 -2.71 -19.51
CA LEU A 23 31.52 -2.15 -20.56
C LEU A 23 31.89 -2.81 -21.90
N ALA A 24 30.99 -3.64 -22.44
CA ALA A 24 31.11 -4.19 -23.78
C ALA A 24 30.01 -3.58 -24.68
N THR A 25 30.49 -2.98 -25.75
CA THR A 25 29.80 -2.24 -26.81
C THR A 25 28.77 -3.08 -27.58
N PHE A 26 27.55 -2.55 -27.74
CA PHE A 26 26.56 -3.06 -28.69
C PHE A 26 26.97 -2.70 -30.13
N ALA A 27 27.37 -3.70 -30.91
CA ALA A 27 27.49 -3.57 -32.37
C ALA A 27 26.19 -4.07 -33.02
N PHE A 28 25.43 -3.14 -33.61
CA PHE A 28 24.28 -3.45 -34.47
C PHE A 28 24.80 -3.90 -35.84
N ALA A 29 24.61 -5.18 -36.17
CA ALA A 29 24.75 -5.68 -37.53
C ALA A 29 23.37 -6.13 -38.01
N TYR A 30 22.77 -5.36 -38.91
CA TYR A 30 21.59 -5.77 -39.66
C TYR A 30 22.02 -6.81 -40.71
N GLY A 31 21.64 -8.06 -40.49
CA GLY A 31 21.72 -9.13 -41.49
C GLY A 31 20.33 -9.43 -42.03
N CYS A 32 20.07 -9.09 -43.30
CA CYS A 32 18.91 -9.59 -44.03
C CYS A 32 19.06 -11.09 -44.26
N HIS A 33 18.07 -11.89 -43.86
CA HIS A 33 17.92 -13.25 -44.36
C HIS A 33 16.49 -13.45 -44.85
N ALA A 34 16.36 -13.74 -46.14
CA ALA A 34 15.13 -14.19 -46.78
C ALA A 34 15.31 -15.66 -47.15
N ALA A 35 14.36 -16.53 -46.78
CA ALA A 35 13.89 -17.67 -47.58
C ALA A 35 12.84 -18.53 -46.83
N SER A 36 11.64 -18.57 -47.42
CA SER A 36 10.70 -19.68 -47.63
C SER A 36 10.59 -20.89 -46.67
N GLY A 37 9.37 -21.06 -46.14
CA GLY A 37 8.50 -22.20 -46.48
C GLY A 37 8.57 -23.43 -45.59
N GLN A 38 7.47 -23.71 -44.86
CA GLN A 38 6.83 -25.04 -44.79
C GLN A 38 5.52 -24.96 -44.00
N SER A 39 4.40 -25.12 -44.71
CA SER A 39 3.12 -25.48 -44.11
C SER A 39 3.22 -26.91 -43.58
N THR A 40 3.14 -27.07 -42.26
CA THR A 40 2.83 -28.35 -41.63
C THR A 40 1.50 -28.20 -40.89
N SER A 41 0.44 -28.65 -41.55
CA SER A 41 -0.84 -28.94 -40.90
C SER A 41 -0.63 -30.17 -40.02
N ILE A 42 -0.68 -29.98 -38.70
CA ILE A 42 -0.84 -31.07 -37.73
C ILE A 42 -2.04 -30.70 -36.88
N SER A 43 -3.10 -31.50 -37.00
CA SER A 43 -4.31 -31.42 -36.21
C SER A 43 -3.99 -31.71 -34.74
N ASN A 44 -3.94 -30.65 -33.93
CA ASN A 44 -3.88 -30.71 -32.47
C ASN A 44 -5.29 -30.43 -31.91
N THR A 45 -6.23 -31.35 -32.10
CA THR A 45 -7.60 -31.21 -31.58
C THR A 45 -7.81 -31.84 -30.20
N GLN A 46 -6.82 -32.55 -29.64
CA GLN A 46 -6.98 -33.27 -28.36
C GLN A 46 -6.33 -32.57 -27.14
N ASN A 47 -5.39 -31.65 -27.33
CA ASN A 47 -4.79 -30.85 -26.23
C ASN A 47 -5.59 -29.58 -25.91
N SER A 48 -6.43 -29.12 -26.84
CA SER A 48 -7.22 -27.89 -26.68
C SER A 48 -8.32 -28.05 -25.63
N GLU A 49 -8.89 -29.24 -25.47
CA GLU A 49 -10.03 -29.47 -24.57
C GLU A 49 -9.61 -29.47 -23.09
N VAL A 50 -8.47 -30.10 -22.76
CA VAL A 50 -7.93 -30.12 -21.40
C VAL A 50 -7.34 -28.75 -21.01
N HIS A 51 -6.65 -28.06 -21.92
CA HIS A 51 -6.11 -26.72 -21.63
C HIS A 51 -7.20 -25.67 -21.47
N ASN A 52 -8.24 -25.71 -22.30
CA ASN A 52 -9.38 -24.78 -22.20
C ASN A 52 -10.17 -25.01 -20.90
N SER A 53 -10.30 -26.26 -20.45
CA SER A 53 -11.00 -26.58 -19.19
C SER A 53 -10.29 -26.01 -17.94
N SER A 54 -8.95 -26.12 -17.86
CA SER A 54 -8.18 -25.60 -16.71
C SER A 54 -8.11 -24.08 -16.70
N GLN A 55 -8.02 -23.47 -17.88
CA GLN A 55 -8.03 -22.01 -18.03
C GLN A 55 -9.41 -21.41 -17.72
N GLY A 56 -10.50 -22.09 -18.09
CA GLY A 56 -11.87 -21.71 -17.72
C GLY A 56 -12.15 -21.84 -16.21
N ALA A 57 -11.62 -22.87 -15.56
CA ALA A 57 -11.71 -23.03 -14.10
C ALA A 57 -10.99 -21.90 -13.35
N SER A 58 -9.80 -21.51 -13.81
CA SER A 58 -9.03 -20.39 -13.27
C SER A 58 -9.76 -19.04 -13.43
N GLN A 59 -10.35 -18.78 -14.60
CA GLN A 59 -11.14 -17.57 -14.83
C GLN A 59 -12.40 -17.52 -13.95
N THR A 60 -13.04 -18.67 -13.73
CA THR A 60 -14.23 -18.76 -12.85
C THR A 60 -13.88 -18.38 -11.41
N GLU A 61 -12.72 -18.83 -10.94
CA GLU A 61 -12.23 -18.49 -9.60
C GLU A 61 -11.89 -17.01 -9.48
N LEU A 62 -11.17 -16.44 -10.45
CA LEU A 62 -10.86 -15.01 -10.48
C LEU A 62 -12.13 -14.17 -10.51
N ALA A 63 -13.11 -14.53 -11.34
CA ALA A 63 -14.40 -13.84 -11.38
C ALA A 63 -15.08 -13.84 -9.99
N ARG A 64 -15.06 -14.99 -9.32
CA ARG A 64 -15.67 -15.18 -8.00
C ARG A 64 -15.06 -14.30 -6.92
N GLU A 65 -13.74 -14.08 -6.94
CA GLU A 65 -13.07 -13.18 -5.99
C GLU A 65 -13.58 -11.73 -6.05
N TRP A 66 -14.00 -11.31 -7.24
CA TRP A 66 -14.55 -9.96 -7.48
C TRP A 66 -16.07 -9.91 -7.44
N GLY A 67 -16.76 -11.02 -7.16
CA GLY A 67 -18.22 -11.11 -7.22
C GLY A 67 -18.78 -10.96 -8.65
N LEU A 68 -17.97 -11.28 -9.65
CA LEU A 68 -18.29 -11.25 -11.07
C LEU A 68 -18.70 -12.63 -11.58
N THR A 69 -19.47 -12.65 -12.65
CA THR A 69 -19.67 -13.86 -13.46
C THR A 69 -18.46 -14.11 -14.38
N PRO A 70 -18.25 -15.35 -14.87
CA PRO A 70 -17.18 -15.64 -15.83
C PRO A 70 -17.26 -14.77 -17.11
N GLN A 71 -18.48 -14.45 -17.57
CA GLN A 71 -18.70 -13.60 -18.73
C GLN A 71 -18.23 -12.16 -18.48
N GLU A 72 -18.47 -11.64 -17.28
CA GLU A 72 -18.02 -10.31 -16.88
C GLU A 72 -16.51 -10.24 -16.71
N TRP A 73 -15.90 -11.32 -16.21
CA TRP A 73 -14.44 -11.44 -16.16
C TRP A 73 -13.82 -11.40 -17.56
N SER A 74 -14.38 -12.16 -18.50
CA SER A 74 -13.95 -12.11 -19.91
C SER A 74 -14.13 -10.70 -20.50
N ARG A 75 -15.25 -10.02 -20.19
CA ARG A 75 -15.45 -8.63 -20.61
C ARG A 75 -14.41 -7.69 -20.03
N PHE A 76 -14.05 -7.85 -18.76
CA PHE A 76 -12.99 -7.07 -18.12
C PHE A 76 -11.67 -7.22 -18.86
N GLN A 77 -11.30 -8.46 -19.23
CA GLN A 77 -10.08 -8.70 -20.00
C GLN A 77 -10.09 -7.97 -21.34
N THR A 78 -11.20 -8.06 -22.11
CA THR A 78 -11.34 -7.33 -23.37
C THR A 78 -11.29 -5.81 -23.18
N VAL A 79 -11.89 -5.28 -22.11
CA VAL A 79 -11.81 -3.85 -21.77
C VAL A 79 -10.35 -3.43 -21.56
N MET A 80 -9.59 -4.24 -20.81
CA MET A 80 -8.18 -3.95 -20.49
C MET A 80 -7.23 -4.18 -21.67
N GLU A 81 -7.61 -4.96 -22.67
CA GLU A 81 -6.88 -5.06 -23.95
C GLU A 81 -7.06 -3.79 -24.82
N GLY A 82 -8.08 -2.99 -24.54
CA GLY A 82 -8.41 -1.76 -25.28
C GLY A 82 -7.80 -0.47 -24.68
N PRO A 83 -8.30 0.70 -25.13
CA PRO A 83 -7.83 2.01 -24.65
C PRO A 83 -7.87 2.17 -23.13
N ARG A 84 -8.83 1.51 -22.44
CA ARG A 84 -8.94 1.55 -20.98
C ARG A 84 -7.68 1.03 -20.30
N GLY A 85 -7.15 -0.11 -20.76
CA GLY A 85 -5.90 -0.66 -20.20
C GLY A 85 -4.66 0.12 -20.62
N ILE A 86 -4.69 0.82 -21.76
CA ILE A 86 -3.62 1.77 -22.13
C ILE A 86 -3.61 2.98 -21.19
N TYR A 87 -4.78 3.56 -20.92
CA TYR A 87 -4.89 4.74 -20.06
C TYR A 87 -4.68 4.42 -18.57
N SER A 88 -5.07 3.23 -18.14
CA SER A 88 -5.01 2.84 -16.73
C SER A 88 -4.61 1.38 -16.58
N PRO A 89 -3.33 1.02 -16.85
CA PRO A 89 -2.83 -0.33 -16.62
C PRO A 89 -3.04 -0.75 -15.16
N GLY A 90 -3.47 -2.00 -14.94
CA GLY A 90 -3.64 -2.55 -13.59
C GLY A 90 -4.85 -2.03 -12.80
N LEU A 91 -5.76 -1.31 -13.46
CA LEU A 91 -7.03 -0.91 -12.85
C LEU A 91 -7.84 -2.14 -12.41
N ASP A 92 -8.49 -2.04 -11.25
CA ASP A 92 -9.27 -3.16 -10.72
C ASP A 92 -10.49 -3.49 -11.62
N PRO A 93 -10.95 -4.76 -11.65
CA PRO A 93 -12.01 -5.19 -12.53
C PRO A 93 -13.34 -4.44 -12.36
N LEU A 94 -13.73 -4.12 -11.13
CA LEU A 94 -15.02 -3.49 -10.85
C LEU A 94 -15.02 -2.02 -11.27
N THR A 95 -13.93 -1.30 -11.02
CA THR A 95 -13.76 0.07 -11.51
C THR A 95 -13.69 0.11 -13.04
N ALA A 96 -12.92 -0.78 -13.67
CA ALA A 96 -12.83 -0.86 -15.12
C ALA A 96 -14.20 -1.13 -15.77
N LEU A 97 -14.93 -2.13 -15.27
CA LEU A 97 -16.27 -2.47 -15.77
C LEU A 97 -17.31 -1.38 -15.47
N GLY A 98 -17.20 -0.68 -14.34
CA GLY A 98 -18.07 0.42 -13.95
C GLY A 98 -17.90 1.66 -14.83
N ILE A 99 -16.66 2.01 -15.17
CA ILE A 99 -16.37 3.12 -16.09
C ILE A 99 -16.86 2.80 -17.51
N GLU A 100 -16.65 1.57 -17.97
CA GLU A 100 -17.06 1.09 -19.31
C GLU A 100 -18.49 0.51 -19.33
N ALA A 101 -19.30 0.78 -18.30
CA ALA A 101 -20.67 0.29 -18.21
C ALA A 101 -21.56 0.86 -19.32
N LYS A 102 -22.38 0.01 -19.93
CA LYS A 102 -23.26 0.34 -21.05
C LYS A 102 -24.60 0.92 -20.58
N SER A 103 -24.92 0.80 -19.29
CA SER A 103 -26.14 1.35 -18.70
C SER A 103 -25.90 1.89 -17.29
N GLU A 104 -26.85 2.68 -16.78
CA GLU A 104 -26.80 3.21 -15.41
C GLU A 104 -26.95 2.11 -14.37
N GLU A 105 -27.78 1.10 -14.64
CA GLU A 105 -27.98 -0.05 -13.76
C GLU A 105 -26.71 -0.87 -13.63
N GLU A 106 -26.03 -1.08 -14.74
CA GLU A 106 -24.76 -1.78 -14.78
C GLU A 106 -23.67 -1.00 -14.01
N ARG A 107 -23.57 0.30 -14.25
CA ARG A 107 -22.66 1.19 -13.53
C ARG A 107 -22.91 1.15 -12.02
N ARG A 108 -24.18 1.24 -11.62
CA ARG A 108 -24.60 1.16 -10.21
C ARG A 108 -24.21 -0.19 -9.60
N ARG A 109 -24.48 -1.30 -10.28
CA ARG A 109 -24.13 -2.64 -9.78
C ARG A 109 -22.63 -2.79 -9.53
N TYR A 110 -21.78 -2.35 -10.46
CA TYR A 110 -20.32 -2.43 -10.25
C TYR A 110 -19.84 -1.50 -9.14
N ALA A 111 -20.39 -0.29 -9.04
CA ALA A 111 -20.07 0.61 -7.93
C ALA A 111 -20.42 -0.01 -6.57
N GLU A 112 -21.59 -0.64 -6.45
CA GLU A 112 -22.00 -1.33 -5.23
C GLU A 112 -21.11 -2.55 -4.91
N LEU A 113 -20.69 -3.31 -5.93
CA LEU A 113 -19.70 -4.38 -5.75
C LEU A 113 -18.37 -3.82 -5.25
N GLN A 114 -17.90 -2.69 -5.80
CA GLN A 114 -16.64 -2.07 -5.40
C GLN A 114 -16.69 -1.60 -3.95
N VAL A 115 -17.78 -0.97 -3.52
CA VAL A 115 -17.96 -0.55 -2.11
C VAL A 115 -17.91 -1.74 -1.17
N ARG A 116 -18.54 -2.87 -1.54
CA ARG A 116 -18.49 -4.09 -0.72
C ARG A 116 -17.09 -4.70 -0.68
N ALA A 117 -16.39 -4.76 -1.81
CA ALA A 117 -15.03 -5.27 -1.89
C ALA A 117 -14.07 -4.41 -1.04
N GLU A 118 -14.18 -3.08 -1.13
CA GLU A 118 -13.35 -2.16 -0.35
C GLU A 118 -13.64 -2.26 1.15
N ARG A 119 -14.92 -2.41 1.54
CA ARG A 119 -15.28 -2.66 2.94
C ARG A 119 -14.58 -3.91 3.49
N GLN A 120 -14.60 -5.00 2.73
CA GLN A 120 -13.93 -6.25 3.10
C GLN A 120 -12.41 -6.11 3.16
N ARG A 121 -11.82 -5.36 2.21
CA ARG A 121 -10.39 -5.07 2.22
C ARG A 121 -9.99 -4.31 3.48
N ILE A 122 -10.71 -3.24 3.82
CA ILE A 122 -10.48 -2.44 5.03
C ILE A 122 -10.62 -3.29 6.30
N ASP A 123 -11.60 -4.19 6.35
CA ASP A 123 -11.76 -5.10 7.49
C ASP A 123 -10.53 -6.00 7.70
N LYS A 124 -9.98 -6.56 6.60
CA LYS A 124 -8.76 -7.36 6.65
C LYS A 124 -7.55 -6.54 7.08
N GLU A 125 -7.41 -5.32 6.54
CA GLU A 125 -6.33 -4.41 6.91
C GLU A 125 -6.40 -4.06 8.40
N LEU A 126 -7.57 -3.70 8.92
CA LEU A 126 -7.75 -3.37 10.33
C LEU A 126 -7.52 -4.57 11.25
N ALA A 127 -7.97 -5.77 10.85
CA ALA A 127 -7.68 -7.00 11.57
C ALA A 127 -6.18 -7.26 11.65
N TYR A 128 -5.45 -7.05 10.55
CA TYR A 128 -4.01 -7.17 10.52
C TYR A 128 -3.31 -6.10 11.37
N GLN A 129 -3.73 -4.84 11.32
CA GLN A 129 -3.17 -3.78 12.16
C GLN A 129 -3.25 -4.13 13.65
N ARG A 130 -4.40 -4.63 14.12
CA ARG A 130 -4.54 -5.08 15.53
C ARG A 130 -3.58 -6.22 15.86
N ALA A 131 -3.43 -7.19 14.96
CA ALA A 131 -2.50 -8.29 15.15
C ALA A 131 -1.04 -7.81 15.17
N TYR A 132 -0.72 -6.82 14.35
CA TYR A 132 0.58 -6.16 14.31
C TYR A 132 0.86 -5.41 15.62
N ASP A 133 -0.10 -4.63 16.13
CA ASP A 133 0.05 -3.92 17.40
C ASP A 133 0.29 -4.89 18.58
N GLN A 134 -0.46 -5.99 18.62
CA GLN A 134 -0.26 -7.06 19.61
C GLN A 134 1.09 -7.76 19.46
N ALA A 135 1.57 -7.94 18.23
CA ALA A 135 2.89 -8.48 17.98
C ALA A 135 3.97 -7.50 18.46
N PHE A 136 3.83 -6.22 18.14
CA PHE A 136 4.75 -5.16 18.56
C PHE A 136 4.86 -5.11 20.09
N ALA A 137 3.74 -5.09 20.81
CA ALA A 137 3.73 -5.07 22.28
C ALA A 137 4.45 -6.27 22.91
N ARG A 138 4.37 -7.46 22.31
CA ARG A 138 5.06 -8.66 22.78
C ARG A 138 6.55 -8.66 22.46
N LEU A 139 6.92 -8.18 21.26
CA LEU A 139 8.29 -8.22 20.78
C LEU A 139 9.13 -7.05 21.29
N TYR A 140 8.51 -5.90 21.54
CA TYR A 140 9.19 -4.66 21.95
C TYR A 140 8.48 -3.99 23.15
N PRO A 141 8.35 -4.67 24.31
CA PRO A 141 7.55 -4.18 25.44
C PRO A 141 8.10 -2.90 26.10
N ASN A 142 9.36 -2.57 25.87
CA ASN A 142 10.03 -1.41 26.46
C ASN A 142 10.17 -0.22 25.49
N GLU A 143 9.75 -0.39 24.23
CA GLU A 143 9.73 0.71 23.26
C GLU A 143 8.42 1.47 23.38
N LYS A 144 8.52 2.73 23.82
CA LYS A 144 7.35 3.58 24.01
C LYS A 144 6.88 4.10 22.65
N VAL A 145 5.79 3.52 22.13
CA VAL A 145 5.25 3.84 20.79
C VAL A 145 4.83 5.32 20.68
N ILE A 146 4.26 5.91 21.73
CA ILE A 146 4.02 7.36 21.88
C ILE A 146 4.03 7.72 23.38
N GLN A 147 4.80 8.73 23.79
CA GLN A 147 4.70 9.32 25.14
C GLN A 147 3.89 10.62 25.10
N LEU A 148 2.56 10.53 25.28
CA LEU A 148 1.83 11.64 25.89
C LEU A 148 1.86 11.39 27.39
N SER A 149 2.71 12.10 28.13
CA SER A 149 2.72 12.04 29.58
C SER A 149 1.38 12.56 30.12
N SER A 150 0.44 11.65 30.35
CA SER A 150 -0.74 11.88 31.16
C SER A 150 -0.29 11.92 32.62
N ASN A 151 -0.05 13.12 33.16
CA ASN A 151 0.00 13.29 34.61
C ASN A 151 -1.07 14.31 35.07
N PRO A 152 -2.36 13.94 35.12
CA PRO A 152 -3.32 14.62 35.96
C PRO A 152 -3.24 14.03 37.37
N ALA A 153 -3.06 14.90 38.37
CA ALA A 153 -3.03 14.62 39.81
C ALA A 153 -1.68 14.16 40.41
N SER A 154 -0.86 15.15 40.79
CA SER A 154 -0.27 15.27 42.13
C SER A 154 0.43 16.62 42.29
N ALA A 155 -0.34 17.69 42.48
CA ALA A 155 0.13 18.88 43.18
C ALA A 155 -1.02 19.34 44.09
N PRO A 156 -0.86 19.30 45.42
CA PRO A 156 -1.88 19.76 46.34
C PRO A 156 -1.81 21.29 46.38
N GLY A 157 -2.86 21.96 45.91
CA GLY A 157 -2.94 23.41 45.97
C GLY A 157 -3.79 23.99 44.87
N SER A 158 -5.06 24.23 45.20
CA SER A 158 -5.82 25.43 44.84
C SER A 158 -5.54 26.06 43.47
N GLY A 159 -6.50 25.91 42.56
CA GLY A 159 -6.95 26.99 41.66
C GLY A 159 -5.86 27.78 40.95
N ALA A 160 -5.10 27.13 40.08
CA ALA A 160 -4.34 27.86 39.07
C ALA A 160 -4.36 27.07 37.76
N LEU A 161 -5.15 27.55 36.81
CA LEU A 161 -4.91 27.31 35.38
C LEU A 161 -3.47 27.73 35.11
N THR A 162 -2.53 26.78 35.07
CA THR A 162 -1.18 27.08 34.64
C THR A 162 -1.25 27.29 33.13
N ALA A 163 -1.55 28.54 32.75
CA ALA A 163 -1.48 28.96 31.37
C ALA A 163 -0.03 28.77 30.91
N VAL A 164 0.22 27.71 30.14
CA VAL A 164 1.47 27.55 29.42
C VAL A 164 1.56 28.69 28.42
N LYS A 165 2.27 29.76 28.80
CA LYS A 165 2.42 30.97 28.00
C LYS A 165 3.44 30.71 26.88
N GLY A 166 2.99 30.07 25.81
CA GLY A 166 3.73 30.01 24.54
C GLY A 166 3.65 31.34 23.80
N THR A 167 4.73 31.77 23.16
CA THR A 167 4.91 33.09 22.53
C THR A 167 4.12 33.30 21.22
N GLY A 168 3.01 32.60 20.99
CA GLY A 168 2.17 32.90 19.82
C GLY A 168 0.86 32.12 19.67
N ARG A 169 0.79 30.85 20.10
CA ARG A 169 -0.38 30.00 19.88
C ARG A 169 -0.96 29.45 21.19
N LEU A 170 -2.29 29.54 21.33
CA LEU A 170 -3.04 28.96 22.45
C LEU A 170 -3.49 27.55 22.06
N ALA A 171 -3.17 26.55 22.88
CA ALA A 171 -3.71 25.20 22.74
C ALA A 171 -4.83 25.01 23.78
N VAL A 172 -5.97 24.45 23.36
CA VAL A 172 -7.11 24.16 24.22
C VAL A 172 -7.45 22.68 24.09
N PHE A 173 -7.50 21.97 25.23
CA PHE A 173 -7.88 20.57 25.30
C PHE A 173 -9.29 20.48 25.88
N VAL A 174 -10.18 19.76 25.21
CA VAL A 174 -11.59 19.63 25.59
C VAL A 174 -12.01 18.16 25.54
N GLN A 175 -12.99 17.78 26.35
CA GLN A 175 -13.68 16.49 26.21
C GLN A 175 -14.68 16.55 25.05
N ASP A 176 -15.01 15.39 24.50
CA ASP A 176 -16.06 15.28 23.49
C ASP A 176 -17.41 15.81 24.02
N SER A 177 -18.20 16.40 23.12
CA SER A 177 -19.53 16.96 23.41
C SER A 177 -19.58 18.16 24.38
N CYS A 178 -18.48 18.89 24.58
CA CYS A 178 -18.51 20.12 25.38
C CYS A 178 -18.94 21.36 24.55
N ASN A 179 -20.25 21.57 24.41
CA ASN A 179 -20.78 22.74 23.69
C ASN A 179 -20.32 24.08 24.30
N ALA A 180 -20.27 24.17 25.63
CA ALA A 180 -19.76 25.36 26.33
C ALA A 180 -18.26 25.64 26.03
N CYS A 181 -17.49 24.60 25.72
CA CYS A 181 -16.09 24.75 25.34
C CYS A 181 -15.95 25.37 23.94
N ILE A 182 -16.90 25.14 23.04
CA ILE A 182 -16.92 25.73 21.70
C ILE A 182 -17.05 27.25 21.80
N ASP A 183 -18.01 27.73 22.61
CA ASP A 183 -18.21 29.17 22.82
C ASP A 183 -17.01 29.80 23.51
N ARG A 184 -16.43 29.10 24.50
CA ARG A 184 -15.21 29.55 25.17
C ARG A 184 -14.01 29.65 24.21
N VAL A 185 -13.84 28.73 23.27
CA VAL A 185 -12.78 28.79 22.26
C VAL A 185 -12.98 29.97 21.31
N LYS A 186 -14.22 30.26 20.89
CA LYS A 186 -14.54 31.44 20.06
C LYS A 186 -14.17 32.73 20.78
N ASP A 187 -14.52 32.86 22.06
CA ASP A 187 -14.16 34.04 22.85
C ASP A 187 -12.63 34.22 22.94
N LEU A 188 -11.91 33.13 23.16
CA LEU A 188 -10.44 33.15 23.25
C LEU A 188 -9.77 33.49 21.91
N GLN A 189 -10.40 33.15 20.78
CA GLN A 189 -9.95 33.56 19.44
C GLN A 189 -10.17 35.06 19.21
N ASN A 190 -11.34 35.58 19.57
CA ASN A 190 -11.68 37.00 19.44
C ASN A 190 -10.78 37.89 20.30
N GLN A 191 -10.43 37.46 21.50
CA GLN A 191 -9.52 38.17 22.41
C GLN A 191 -8.07 38.26 21.89
N LYS A 192 -7.67 37.38 20.95
CA LYS A 192 -6.35 37.45 20.29
C LYS A 192 -6.38 38.12 18.91
N GLN A 193 -7.55 38.35 18.31
CA GLN A 193 -7.70 39.12 17.07
C GLN A 193 -7.63 40.64 17.29
N SER A 194 -7.71 41.14 18.54
CA SER A 194 -7.63 42.58 18.84
C SER A 194 -6.20 43.15 18.95
N LEU A 195 -5.18 42.47 18.39
CA LEU A 195 -3.78 42.96 18.39
C LEU A 195 -3.28 43.29 16.97
N ASN A 196 -4.19 43.75 16.11
CA ASN A 196 -3.89 44.47 14.87
C ASN A 196 -5.02 45.49 14.62
N SER A 197 -5.03 46.58 15.37
CA SER A 197 -5.69 47.85 15.03
C SER A 197 -4.87 48.98 15.63
#